data_AF-A0A954RWB3-F1
#
_entry.id   AF-A0A954RWB3-F1
#
_cell.length_a   1.000
_cell.length_b   1.000
_cell.length_c   1.000
_cell.angle_alpha   90.00
_cell.angle_beta   90.00
_cell.angle_gamma   90.00
#
_symmetry.space_group_name_H-M   'P 1'
#
loop_
_entity.id
_entity.type
_entity.pdbx_description
1 polymer ?
#
loop_
_entity_poly.entity_id
_entity_poly.type
_entity_poly.pdbx_seq_one_letter_code
_entity_poly.pdbx_strand_id
1 'polypeptide(L)'
;MTTAINTCPSNSPAESQAVVPPVSAENPELSNRASIARDPCQAQLELSAAAFQVQLRELREQVQGLQRAADQAPDPNRMNLLVFEAHRDRLLAAFVMATGAAACGMNVSMFFTFWATAALRKGGQLGRKTLIERAFGWMLPRSANHTRLSQMDMLGMGRLLMKREMKKKRIADLDVLVQTAADLGVTIRVCEMSMQLMGIRREELIDYPNLGFCGVAKFVEEAATANTTLFL
;
A
#
# COMPACT_ATOMS: atom_id res chain seq x y z
N MET A 1 -42.32 -31.13 -5.61
CA MET A 1 -41.27 -31.39 -4.60
C MET A 1 -40.56 -30.09 -4.32
N THR A 2 -40.77 -29.60 -3.11
CA THR A 2 -40.25 -28.38 -2.51
C THR A 2 -38.72 -28.42 -2.44
N THR A 3 -38.04 -27.33 -2.78
CA THR A 3 -37.14 -26.54 -1.90
C THR A 3 -36.53 -25.41 -2.72
N ALA A 4 -36.83 -24.17 -2.31
CA ALA A 4 -36.22 -22.94 -2.79
C ALA A 4 -35.19 -22.46 -1.76
N ILE A 5 -34.01 -22.05 -2.23
CA ILE A 5 -33.08 -21.23 -1.46
C ILE A 5 -32.82 -20.00 -2.32
N ASN A 6 -33.41 -18.87 -1.94
CA ASN A 6 -33.31 -17.60 -2.65
C ASN A 6 -32.70 -16.55 -1.70
N THR A 7 -31.58 -15.99 -2.16
CA THR A 7 -31.15 -14.58 -2.09
C THR A 7 -31.47 -13.72 -0.86
N CYS A 8 -30.41 -13.21 -0.22
CA CYS A 8 -30.35 -11.85 0.34
C CYS A 8 -29.86 -10.88 -0.77
N PRO A 9 -30.31 -9.61 -0.85
CA PRO A 9 -29.73 -8.57 0.02
C PRO A 9 -30.60 -7.33 0.37
N SER A 10 -30.01 -6.49 1.22
CA SER A 10 -30.26 -5.07 1.55
C SER A 10 -31.44 -4.74 2.48
N ASN A 11 -31.17 -4.17 3.66
CA ASN A 11 -30.86 -2.75 3.88
C ASN A 11 -30.42 -2.48 5.34
N SER A 12 -29.54 -1.48 5.53
CA SER A 12 -29.12 -0.85 6.82
C SER A 12 -30.32 -0.08 7.47
N PRO A 13 -30.29 0.54 8.69
CA PRO A 13 -29.14 0.98 9.51
C PRO A 13 -29.27 0.96 11.07
N ALA A 14 -28.18 1.38 11.74
CA ALA A 14 -28.08 2.12 13.02
C ALA A 14 -28.46 1.50 14.39
N GLU A 15 -27.48 1.60 15.30
CA GLU A 15 -27.50 1.77 16.78
C GLU A 15 -28.62 1.18 17.66
N SER A 16 -28.19 0.46 18.71
CA SER A 16 -28.57 0.66 20.14
C SER A 16 -28.89 -0.64 20.91
N GLN A 17 -28.12 -0.80 22.00
CA GLN A 17 -28.47 -1.41 23.29
C GLN A 17 -28.56 -2.93 23.45
N ALA A 18 -27.78 -3.36 24.45
CA ALA A 18 -27.79 -4.65 25.09
C ALA A 18 -29.16 -5.00 25.69
N VAL A 19 -29.59 -6.24 25.50
CA VAL A 19 -30.70 -6.85 26.22
C VAL A 19 -30.26 -8.23 26.70
N VAL A 20 -30.11 -8.35 28.02
CA VAL A 20 -30.03 -9.62 28.75
C VAL A 20 -31.46 -10.13 28.94
N PRO A 21 -31.77 -11.42 28.71
CA PRO A 21 -33.13 -11.94 28.90
C PRO A 21 -33.48 -12.14 30.39
N PRO A 22 -34.78 -12.18 30.74
CA PRO A 22 -35.25 -12.08 32.11
C PRO A 22 -35.29 -13.44 32.82
N VAL A 23 -34.94 -13.44 34.10
CA VAL A 23 -35.19 -14.56 35.02
C VAL A 23 -36.55 -14.36 35.67
N SER A 24 -37.49 -15.28 35.40
CA SER A 24 -38.83 -15.28 35.96
C SER A 24 -38.87 -15.98 37.33
N ALA A 25 -39.53 -15.31 38.29
CA ALA A 25 -40.36 -15.82 39.38
C ALA A 25 -39.83 -16.98 40.27
N GLU A 26 -39.43 -16.64 41.50
CA GLU A 26 -39.40 -17.59 42.63
C GLU A 26 -40.39 -17.16 43.73
N ASN A 27 -41.11 -18.16 44.24
CA ASN A 27 -42.24 -18.10 45.17
C ASN A 27 -41.87 -17.64 46.59
N PRO A 28 -42.84 -17.12 47.36
CA PRO A 28 -42.62 -16.59 48.70
C PRO A 28 -42.91 -17.65 49.77
N GLU A 29 -42.08 -18.68 49.93
CA GLU A 29 -42.06 -19.52 51.14
C GLU A 29 -40.71 -20.22 51.29
N LEU A 30 -39.84 -19.68 52.16
CA LEU A 30 -38.91 -20.42 53.02
C LEU A 30 -38.01 -19.43 53.77
N SER A 31 -38.67 -18.67 54.64
CA SER A 31 -38.10 -18.10 55.86
C SER A 31 -37.56 -19.25 56.74
N ASN A 32 -36.31 -19.68 56.55
CA ASN A 32 -35.42 -20.31 57.56
C ASN A 32 -34.17 -20.99 56.94
N ARG A 33 -33.30 -20.21 56.30
CA ARG A 33 -31.87 -20.56 56.14
C ARG A 33 -30.97 -19.33 56.31
N ALA A 34 -31.01 -18.75 57.51
CA ALA A 34 -29.78 -18.17 58.04
C ALA A 34 -28.78 -19.33 58.24
N SER A 35 -27.51 -19.11 57.90
CA SER A 35 -26.38 -20.06 57.91
C SER A 35 -26.24 -21.01 56.71
N ILE A 36 -25.88 -20.44 55.54
CA ILE A 36 -24.75 -21.03 54.80
C ILE A 36 -23.63 -20.03 55.01
N ALA A 37 -22.78 -20.30 56.02
CA ALA A 37 -21.46 -19.70 56.02
C ALA A 37 -20.87 -20.02 54.64
N ARG A 38 -20.52 -19.00 53.83
CA ARG A 38 -19.73 -19.25 52.62
C ARG A 38 -18.55 -20.10 53.08
N ASP A 39 -18.47 -21.35 52.64
CA ASP A 39 -17.39 -22.23 53.08
C ASP A 39 -16.07 -21.48 52.82
N PRO A 40 -15.13 -21.43 53.78
CA PRO A 40 -13.85 -20.77 53.56
C PRO A 40 -13.14 -21.27 52.29
N CYS A 41 -13.42 -22.53 51.91
CA CYS A 41 -13.06 -23.14 50.64
C CYS A 41 -13.68 -22.45 49.41
N GLN A 42 -14.97 -22.11 49.42
CA GLN A 42 -15.63 -21.37 48.32
C GLN A 42 -15.08 -19.95 48.17
N ALA A 43 -14.83 -19.25 49.28
CA ALA A 43 -14.23 -17.91 49.23
C ALA A 43 -12.78 -17.93 48.70
N GLN A 44 -11.99 -18.95 49.06
CA GLN A 44 -10.63 -19.15 48.53
C GLN A 44 -10.63 -19.53 47.03
N LEU A 45 -11.61 -20.29 46.58
CA LEU A 45 -11.81 -20.60 45.16
C LEU A 45 -12.19 -19.34 44.34
N GLU A 46 -13.05 -18.47 44.86
CA GLU A 46 -13.40 -17.22 44.19
C GLU A 46 -12.23 -16.23 44.15
N LEU A 47 -11.43 -16.10 45.22
CA LEU A 47 -10.23 -15.26 45.23
C LEU A 47 -9.16 -15.76 44.25
N SER A 48 -8.94 -17.08 44.18
CA SER A 48 -7.97 -17.68 43.25
C SER A 48 -8.45 -17.58 41.80
N ALA A 49 -9.75 -17.74 41.53
CA ALA A 49 -10.34 -17.50 40.22
C ALA A 49 -10.22 -16.02 39.80
N ALA A 50 -10.46 -15.07 40.72
CA ALA A 50 -10.31 -13.65 40.45
C ALA A 50 -8.84 -13.27 40.14
N ALA A 51 -7.89 -13.77 40.94
CA ALA A 51 -6.46 -13.55 40.70
C ALA A 51 -6.01 -14.10 39.34
N PHE A 52 -6.48 -15.28 38.97
CA PHE A 52 -6.20 -15.88 37.65
C PHE A 52 -6.83 -15.09 36.50
N GLN A 53 -8.05 -14.58 36.66
CA GLN A 53 -8.69 -13.72 35.66
C GLN A 53 -7.94 -12.40 35.44
N VAL A 54 -7.31 -11.85 36.48
CA VAL A 54 -6.44 -10.66 36.36
C VAL A 54 -5.20 -11.01 35.55
N GLN A 55 -4.51 -12.11 35.87
CA GLN A 55 -3.33 -12.57 35.11
C GLN A 55 -3.66 -12.86 33.64
N LEU A 56 -4.81 -13.48 33.36
CA LEU A 56 -5.27 -13.73 31.99
C LEU A 56 -5.56 -12.43 31.23
N ARG A 57 -6.11 -11.41 31.91
CA ARG A 57 -6.34 -10.08 31.30
C ARG A 57 -5.02 -9.41 30.94
N GLU A 58 -4.07 -9.40 31.88
CA GLU A 58 -2.75 -8.81 31.66
C GLU A 58 -1.98 -9.53 30.54
N LEU A 59 -1.97 -10.86 30.53
CA LEU A 59 -1.34 -11.64 29.47
C LEU A 59 -2.01 -11.38 28.11
N ARG A 60 -3.33 -11.21 28.07
CA ARG A 60 -4.06 -10.88 26.84
C ARG A 60 -3.68 -9.50 26.33
N GLU A 61 -3.53 -8.52 27.20
CA GLU A 61 -3.06 -7.18 26.83
C GLU A 61 -1.61 -7.22 26.30
N GLN A 62 -0.72 -7.98 26.95
CA GLN A 62 0.65 -8.17 26.48
C GLN A 62 0.70 -8.84 25.10
N VAL A 63 -0.07 -9.91 24.89
CA VAL A 63 -0.18 -10.58 23.58
C VAL A 63 -0.74 -9.64 22.52
N GLN A 64 -1.77 -8.85 22.84
CA GLN A 64 -2.31 -7.85 21.93
C GLN A 64 -1.30 -6.75 21.60
N GLY A 65 -0.50 -6.30 22.57
CA GLY A 65 0.57 -5.33 22.38
C GLY A 65 1.67 -5.86 21.45
N LEU A 66 2.11 -7.10 21.66
CA LEU A 66 3.10 -7.76 20.82
C LEU A 66 2.57 -8.03 19.41
N GLN A 67 1.30 -8.43 19.26
CA GLN A 67 0.66 -8.61 17.95
C GLN A 67 0.63 -7.29 17.16
N ARG A 68 0.23 -6.19 17.81
CA ARG A 68 0.26 -4.85 17.17
C ARG A 68 1.67 -4.43 16.76
N ALA A 69 2.67 -4.73 17.58
CA ALA A 69 4.06 -4.44 17.27
C ALA A 69 4.59 -5.31 16.11
N ALA A 70 4.17 -6.58 16.03
CA ALA A 70 4.51 -7.49 14.95
C ALA A 70 3.85 -7.08 13.62
N ASP A 71 2.58 -6.65 13.65
CA ASP A 71 1.86 -6.18 12.47
C ASP A 71 2.44 -4.87 11.90
N GLN A 72 3.11 -4.07 12.73
CA GLN A 72 3.75 -2.80 12.37
C GLN A 72 5.26 -2.93 12.12
N ALA A 73 5.83 -4.13 12.30
CA ALA A 73 7.25 -4.34 12.07
C ALA A 73 7.57 -4.15 10.58
N PRO A 74 8.66 -3.42 10.23
CA PRO A 74 9.10 -3.31 8.86
C PRO A 74 9.37 -4.70 8.27
N ASP A 75 8.81 -4.98 7.10
CA ASP A 75 9.08 -6.21 6.36
C ASP A 75 10.52 -6.14 5.84
N PRO A 76 11.44 -7.03 6.31
CA PRO A 76 12.85 -6.97 5.95
C PRO A 76 13.08 -7.10 4.44
N ASN A 77 12.14 -7.72 3.73
CA ASN A 77 12.20 -7.96 2.30
C ASN A 77 11.39 -6.94 1.49
N ARG A 78 11.01 -5.79 2.06
CA ARG A 78 10.27 -4.76 1.33
C ARG A 78 11.12 -3.53 1.06
N MET A 79 11.10 -3.07 -0.20
CA MET A 79 11.76 -1.86 -0.65
C MET A 79 10.78 -0.92 -1.33
N ASN A 80 10.85 0.37 -0.99
CA ASN A 80 10.02 1.40 -1.57
C ASN A 80 10.88 2.48 -2.23
N LEU A 81 10.51 2.89 -3.44
CA LEU A 81 11.23 3.88 -4.24
C LEU A 81 10.30 5.04 -4.56
N LEU A 82 10.59 6.23 -4.06
CA LEU A 82 9.92 7.46 -4.50
C LEU A 82 10.68 8.02 -5.69
N VAL A 83 10.06 8.04 -6.87
CA VAL A 83 10.62 8.60 -8.10
C VAL A 83 9.96 9.93 -8.39
N PHE A 84 10.69 11.02 -8.26
CA PHE A 84 10.21 12.40 -8.44
C PHE A 84 10.60 12.97 -9.81
N GLU A 85 11.81 12.67 -10.27
CA GLU A 85 12.36 13.28 -11.49
C GLU A 85 12.20 12.43 -12.75
N ALA A 86 11.98 13.08 -13.90
CA ALA A 86 11.87 12.45 -15.21
C ALA A 86 13.12 12.64 -16.08
N HIS A 87 14.30 12.39 -15.52
CA HIS A 87 15.56 12.36 -16.27
C HIS A 87 15.96 10.92 -16.61
N ARG A 88 16.49 10.71 -17.82
CA ARG A 88 16.77 9.36 -18.35
C ARG A 88 17.68 8.54 -17.45
N ASP A 89 18.75 9.15 -16.94
CA ASP A 89 19.74 8.53 -16.07
C ASP A 89 19.20 8.24 -14.67
N ARG A 90 18.36 9.12 -14.11
CA ARG A 90 17.69 8.88 -12.82
C ARG A 90 16.64 7.78 -12.91
N LEU A 91 15.85 7.76 -14.00
CA LEU A 91 14.93 6.67 -14.30
C LEU A 91 15.69 5.35 -14.48
N LEU A 92 16.82 5.37 -15.21
CA LEU A 92 17.66 4.18 -15.36
C LEU A 92 18.14 3.68 -14.00
N ALA A 93 18.64 4.56 -13.14
CA ALA A 93 19.05 4.20 -11.78
C ALA A 93 17.90 3.61 -10.97
N ALA A 94 16.71 4.23 -11.01
CA ALA A 94 15.53 3.75 -10.31
C ALA A 94 15.11 2.34 -10.74
N PHE A 95 15.07 2.06 -12.05
CA PHE A 95 14.72 0.73 -12.54
C PHE A 95 15.83 -0.31 -12.35
N VAL A 96 17.11 0.08 -12.40
CA VAL A 96 18.23 -0.82 -12.04
C VAL A 96 18.15 -1.22 -10.56
N MET A 97 17.87 -0.26 -9.66
CA MET A 97 17.69 -0.55 -8.24
C MET A 97 16.47 -1.44 -8.01
N ALA A 98 15.34 -1.14 -8.68
CA ALA A 98 14.12 -1.92 -8.53
C ALA A 98 14.28 -3.37 -9.01
N THR A 99 14.84 -3.56 -10.20
CA THR A 99 15.08 -4.90 -10.75
C THR A 99 16.13 -5.67 -9.95
N GLY A 100 17.20 -5.01 -9.48
CA GLY A 100 18.19 -5.62 -8.61
C GLY A 100 17.61 -6.08 -7.27
N ALA A 101 16.81 -5.24 -6.61
CA ALA A 101 16.14 -5.59 -5.37
C ALA A 101 15.11 -6.73 -5.56
N ALA A 102 14.32 -6.67 -6.63
CA ALA A 102 13.36 -7.73 -6.95
C ALA A 102 14.04 -9.06 -7.28
N ALA A 103 15.18 -9.03 -7.98
CA ALA A 103 16.01 -10.21 -8.24
C ALA A 103 16.60 -10.83 -6.96
N CYS A 104 16.83 -10.02 -5.93
CA CYS A 104 17.21 -10.48 -4.59
C CYS A 104 16.04 -11.00 -3.74
N GLY A 105 14.83 -11.12 -4.32
CA GLY A 105 13.64 -11.61 -3.63
C GLY A 105 12.92 -10.55 -2.79
N MET A 106 13.26 -9.26 -2.94
CA MET A 106 12.56 -8.19 -2.25
C MET A 106 11.26 -7.83 -2.98
N ASN A 107 10.20 -7.53 -2.22
CA ASN A 107 9.00 -6.91 -2.75
C ASN A 107 9.22 -5.41 -2.95
N VAL A 108 9.26 -4.98 -4.22
CA VAL A 108 9.58 -3.61 -4.59
C VAL A 108 8.32 -2.85 -5.01
N SER A 109 8.13 -1.69 -4.38
CA SER A 109 7.14 -0.69 -4.77
C SER A 109 7.83 0.57 -5.29
N MET A 110 7.37 1.10 -6.41
CA MET A 110 7.84 2.35 -6.99
C MET A 110 6.71 3.37 -7.04
N PHE A 111 6.81 4.45 -6.27
CA PHE A 111 5.86 5.55 -6.29
C PHE A 111 6.34 6.66 -7.22
N PHE A 112 5.65 6.83 -8.35
CA PHE A 112 5.90 7.86 -9.33
C PHE A 112 5.06 9.09 -9.03
N THR A 113 5.73 10.22 -8.84
CA THR A 113 5.09 11.50 -8.53
C THR A 113 5.68 12.62 -9.37
N PHE A 114 4.97 13.74 -9.49
CA PHE A 114 5.37 14.91 -10.28
C PHE A 114 5.89 14.53 -11.67
N TRP A 115 7.04 15.07 -12.09
CA TRP A 115 7.59 14.91 -13.42
C TRP A 115 7.77 13.45 -13.81
N ALA A 116 8.15 12.58 -12.85
CA ALA A 116 8.28 11.14 -13.10
C ALA A 116 6.96 10.50 -13.58
N THR A 117 5.81 10.99 -13.12
CA THR A 117 4.50 10.53 -13.64
C THR A 117 4.36 10.79 -15.14
N ALA A 118 4.92 11.91 -15.64
CA ALA A 118 4.91 12.21 -17.06
C ALA A 118 5.86 11.31 -17.88
N ALA A 119 6.88 10.71 -17.26
CA ALA A 119 7.74 9.74 -17.92
C ALA A 119 7.00 8.43 -18.25
N LEU A 120 5.98 8.07 -17.47
CA LEU A 120 5.16 6.87 -17.70
C LEU A 120 4.11 7.02 -18.82
N ARG A 121 4.15 8.10 -19.60
CA ARG A 121 3.22 8.30 -20.71
C ARG A 121 3.56 7.39 -21.89
N LYS A 122 2.54 6.84 -22.55
CA LYS A 122 2.68 6.02 -23.77
C LYS A 122 2.43 6.79 -25.08
N GLY A 123 2.22 8.11 -25.03
CA GLY A 123 2.01 8.89 -26.26
C GLY A 123 1.45 10.31 -26.08
N GLY A 124 0.77 10.75 -27.14
CA GLY A 124 0.19 12.10 -27.27
C GLY A 124 -0.96 12.38 -26.30
N GLN A 125 -1.47 13.60 -26.35
CA GLN A 125 -2.56 14.01 -25.46
C GLN A 125 -3.88 13.33 -25.86
N LEU A 126 -4.53 12.67 -24.91
CA LEU A 126 -5.84 12.04 -25.11
C LEU A 126 -6.94 12.78 -24.34
N GLY A 127 -8.13 12.83 -24.93
CA GLY A 127 -9.35 13.38 -24.33
C GLY A 127 -9.48 14.91 -24.33
N ARG A 128 -10.58 15.40 -23.73
CA ARG A 128 -10.86 16.84 -23.56
C ARG A 128 -10.09 17.40 -22.37
N LYS A 129 -9.09 18.22 -22.64
CA LYS A 129 -8.23 18.85 -21.62
C LYS A 129 -8.43 20.36 -21.60
N THR A 130 -8.20 21.00 -20.45
CA THR A 130 -8.18 22.47 -20.35
C THR A 130 -7.03 23.05 -21.17
N LEU A 131 -7.05 24.34 -21.50
CA LEU A 131 -5.98 24.99 -22.28
C LEU A 131 -4.60 24.83 -21.60
N ILE A 132 -4.56 24.88 -20.28
CA ILE A 132 -3.34 24.73 -19.47
C ILE A 132 -2.84 23.29 -19.49
N GLU A 133 -3.72 22.30 -19.30
CA GLU A 133 -3.36 20.89 -19.44
C GLU A 133 -2.90 20.54 -20.86
N ARG A 134 -3.48 21.20 -21.87
CA ARG A 134 -3.02 21.13 -23.25
C ARG A 134 -1.60 21.68 -23.37
N ALA A 135 -1.30 22.83 -22.79
CA ALA A 135 0.08 23.34 -22.76
C ALA A 135 1.05 22.39 -22.05
N PHE A 136 0.66 21.85 -20.88
CA PHE A 136 1.50 20.90 -20.13
C PHE A 136 1.81 19.64 -20.92
N GLY A 137 0.84 18.99 -21.55
CA GLY A 137 1.15 17.75 -22.28
C GLY A 137 1.97 17.94 -23.57
N TRP A 138 2.11 19.19 -24.08
CA TRP A 138 3.10 19.54 -25.12
C TRP A 138 4.50 19.79 -24.54
N MET A 139 4.59 20.35 -23.34
CA MET A 139 5.84 20.63 -22.64
C MET A 139 6.46 19.36 -22.02
N LEU A 140 5.62 18.48 -21.49
CA LEU A 140 6.01 17.24 -20.82
C LEU A 140 6.55 16.19 -21.81
N PRO A 141 7.46 15.30 -21.35
CA PRO A 141 7.94 14.20 -22.17
C PRO A 141 6.77 13.33 -22.64
N ARG A 142 6.87 12.86 -23.88
CA ARG A 142 5.87 11.96 -24.49
C ARG A 142 6.00 10.52 -24.01
N SER A 143 7.19 10.14 -23.53
CA SER A 143 7.53 8.80 -23.06
C SER A 143 8.86 8.82 -22.29
N ALA A 144 9.08 7.81 -21.46
CA ALA A 144 10.31 7.58 -20.70
C ALA A 144 11.57 7.65 -21.56
N ASN A 145 11.53 7.18 -22.81
CA ASN A 145 12.66 7.24 -23.75
C ASN A 145 13.01 8.65 -24.24
N HIS A 146 12.05 9.57 -24.23
CA HIS A 146 12.21 10.93 -24.71
C HIS A 146 12.55 11.92 -23.60
N THR A 147 12.76 11.44 -22.38
CA THR A 147 13.25 12.22 -21.25
C THR A 147 14.65 12.75 -21.50
N ARG A 148 15.00 13.91 -20.91
CA ARG A 148 16.34 14.53 -21.02
C ARG A 148 17.32 13.85 -20.08
N LEU A 149 18.62 13.92 -20.35
CA LEU A 149 19.62 13.60 -19.31
C LEU A 149 19.55 14.62 -18.17
N SER A 150 19.90 14.22 -16.95
CA SER A 150 19.99 15.14 -15.79
C SER A 150 21.12 16.15 -15.95
N GLN A 151 22.23 15.72 -16.56
CA GLN A 151 23.40 16.54 -16.85
C GLN A 151 23.90 16.29 -18.28
N MET A 152 24.45 17.33 -18.92
CA MET A 152 25.06 17.24 -20.25
C MET A 152 24.12 16.75 -21.38
N ASP A 153 22.82 17.10 -21.36
CA ASP A 153 21.90 16.69 -22.43
C ASP A 153 22.27 17.30 -23.80
N MET A 154 22.89 18.49 -23.84
CA MET A 154 23.38 19.17 -25.06
C MET A 154 22.40 19.07 -26.24
N LEU A 155 21.16 19.52 -26.03
CA LEU A 155 20.06 19.43 -27.02
C LEU A 155 19.78 18.01 -27.53
N GLY A 156 20.05 16.99 -26.72
CA GLY A 156 19.83 15.57 -27.02
C GLY A 156 21.07 14.82 -27.53
N MET A 157 22.19 15.50 -27.79
CA MET A 157 23.43 14.82 -28.18
C MET A 157 23.96 13.92 -27.05
N GLY A 158 23.85 14.36 -25.79
CA GLY A 158 24.26 13.57 -24.63
C GLY A 158 23.47 12.27 -24.50
N ARG A 159 22.16 12.31 -24.75
CA ARG A 159 21.30 11.12 -24.77
C ARG A 159 21.69 10.11 -25.84
N LEU A 160 22.00 10.59 -27.04
CA LEU A 160 22.40 9.72 -28.13
C LEU A 160 23.74 9.05 -27.82
N LEU A 161 24.70 9.81 -27.27
CA LEU A 161 26.00 9.29 -26.86
C LEU A 161 25.86 8.25 -25.75
N MET A 162 25.08 8.54 -24.70
CA MET A 162 24.82 7.60 -23.60
C MET A 162 24.17 6.31 -24.14
N LYS A 163 23.13 6.42 -24.97
CA LYS A 163 22.46 5.24 -25.56
C LYS A 163 23.43 4.41 -26.41
N ARG A 164 24.27 5.06 -27.21
CA ARG A 164 25.29 4.38 -28.03
C ARG A 164 26.29 3.63 -27.16
N GLU A 165 26.74 4.24 -26.07
CA GLU A 165 27.72 3.63 -25.18
C GLU A 165 27.12 2.48 -24.36
N MET A 166 25.88 2.63 -23.87
CA MET A 166 25.12 1.54 -23.24
C MET A 166 24.99 0.32 -24.17
N LYS A 167 24.62 0.55 -25.43
CA LYS A 167 24.48 -0.52 -26.42
C LYS A 167 25.80 -1.26 -26.68
N LYS A 168 26.91 -0.53 -26.80
CA LYS A 168 28.25 -1.14 -26.94
C LYS A 168 28.61 -2.01 -25.73
N LYS A 169 28.33 -1.52 -24.52
CA LYS A 169 28.60 -2.21 -23.26
C LYS A 169 27.55 -3.28 -22.90
N ARG A 170 26.56 -3.50 -23.78
CA ARG A 170 25.44 -4.44 -23.55
C ARG A 170 24.67 -4.18 -22.26
N ILE A 171 24.56 -2.92 -21.87
CA ILE A 171 23.72 -2.48 -20.75
C ILE A 171 22.29 -2.41 -21.25
N ALA A 172 21.33 -2.95 -20.48
CA ALA A 172 19.92 -2.91 -20.82
C ALA A 172 19.42 -1.45 -20.95
N ASP A 173 18.65 -1.19 -22.01
CA ASP A 173 17.96 0.09 -22.19
C ASP A 173 16.77 0.20 -21.22
N LEU A 174 16.28 1.42 -21.02
CA LEU A 174 15.20 1.70 -20.06
C LEU A 174 13.93 0.86 -20.32
N ASP A 175 13.50 0.73 -21.58
CA ASP A 175 12.32 -0.10 -21.92
C ASP A 175 12.47 -1.55 -21.48
N VAL A 176 13.66 -2.11 -21.65
CA VAL A 176 13.97 -3.49 -21.25
C VAL A 176 13.89 -3.60 -19.73
N LEU A 177 14.42 -2.63 -19.00
CA LEU A 177 14.35 -2.62 -17.54
C LEU A 177 12.92 -2.45 -17.01
N VAL A 178 12.08 -1.65 -17.69
CA VAL A 178 10.65 -1.54 -17.34
C VAL A 178 9.95 -2.89 -17.54
N GLN A 179 10.22 -3.59 -18.64
CA GLN A 179 9.66 -4.93 -18.88
C GLN A 179 10.17 -5.94 -17.85
N THR A 180 11.47 -5.95 -17.57
CA THR A 180 12.05 -6.83 -16.54
C THR A 180 11.47 -6.54 -15.16
N ALA A 181 11.21 -5.27 -14.81
CA ALA A 181 10.53 -4.92 -13.57
C ALA A 181 9.10 -5.48 -13.52
N ALA A 182 8.39 -5.47 -14.65
CA ALA A 182 7.06 -6.08 -14.78
C ALA A 182 7.13 -7.61 -14.54
N ASP A 183 8.07 -8.28 -15.19
CA ASP A 183 8.27 -9.72 -15.10
C ASP A 183 8.65 -10.17 -13.68
N LEU A 184 9.43 -9.34 -12.97
CA LEU A 184 9.82 -9.56 -11.58
C LEU A 184 8.73 -9.16 -10.56
N GLY A 185 7.57 -8.68 -11.01
CA GLY A 185 6.45 -8.35 -10.14
C GLY A 185 6.59 -7.02 -9.38
N VAL A 186 7.47 -6.12 -9.82
CA VAL A 186 7.60 -4.78 -9.22
C VAL A 186 6.27 -4.03 -9.35
N THR A 187 5.80 -3.42 -8.27
CA THR A 187 4.54 -2.66 -8.29
C THR A 187 4.83 -1.19 -8.58
N ILE A 188 4.17 -0.61 -9.58
CA ILE A 188 4.27 0.82 -9.89
C ILE A 188 3.01 1.52 -9.38
N ARG A 189 3.18 2.54 -8.54
CA ARG A 189 2.11 3.37 -8.00
C ARG A 189 2.22 4.78 -8.53
N VAL A 190 1.17 5.29 -9.15
CA VAL A 190 1.13 6.63 -9.73
C VAL A 190 0.38 7.57 -8.80
N CYS A 191 0.98 8.74 -8.53
CA CYS A 191 0.40 9.78 -7.70
C CYS A 191 -0.82 10.43 -8.38
N GLU A 192 -2.02 10.20 -7.83
CA GLU A 192 -3.27 10.74 -8.37
C GLU A 192 -3.27 12.28 -8.39
N MET A 193 -2.74 12.92 -7.34
CA MET A 193 -2.64 14.38 -7.27
C MET A 193 -1.75 14.94 -8.39
N SER A 194 -0.62 14.28 -8.68
CA SER A 194 0.27 14.71 -9.76
C SER A 194 -0.37 14.54 -11.13
N MET A 195 -1.11 13.44 -11.34
CA MET A 195 -1.88 13.24 -12.58
C MET A 195 -2.91 14.34 -12.80
N GLN A 196 -3.68 14.68 -11.76
CA GLN A 196 -4.70 15.74 -11.82
C GLN A 196 -4.06 17.09 -12.12
N LEU A 197 -2.96 17.42 -11.42
CA LEU A 197 -2.26 18.69 -11.61
C LEU A 197 -1.73 18.88 -13.04
N MET A 198 -1.17 17.82 -13.64
CA MET A 198 -0.61 17.88 -15.00
C MET A 198 -1.61 17.52 -16.10
N GLY A 199 -2.85 17.17 -15.74
CA GLY A 199 -3.88 16.73 -16.67
C GLY A 199 -3.54 15.44 -17.41
N ILE A 200 -2.83 14.52 -16.77
CA ILE A 200 -2.50 13.20 -17.35
C ILE A 200 -3.66 12.25 -17.02
N ARG A 201 -4.24 11.65 -18.06
CA ARG A 201 -5.30 10.65 -17.92
C ARG A 201 -4.72 9.24 -17.78
N ARG A 202 -5.49 8.34 -17.18
CA ARG A 202 -5.07 6.93 -16.96
C ARG A 202 -4.80 6.22 -18.29
N GLU A 203 -5.59 6.53 -19.32
CA GLU A 203 -5.45 5.97 -20.67
C GLU A 203 -4.15 6.41 -21.39
N GLU A 204 -3.50 7.47 -20.92
CA GLU A 204 -2.25 7.99 -21.50
C GLU A 204 -1.00 7.34 -20.89
N LEU A 205 -1.14 6.52 -19.85
CA LEU A 205 -0.05 5.85 -19.18
C LEU A 205 0.30 4.52 -19.86
N ILE A 206 1.52 4.04 -19.65
CA ILE A 206 2.00 2.74 -20.13
C ILE A 206 1.13 1.60 -19.63
N ASP A 207 0.97 0.59 -20.47
CA ASP A 207 0.29 -0.65 -20.12
C ASP A 207 1.28 -1.51 -19.31
N TYR A 208 1.13 -1.48 -17.98
CA TYR A 208 1.99 -2.20 -17.04
C TYR A 208 1.13 -3.02 -16.06
N PRO A 209 1.42 -4.32 -15.85
CA PRO A 209 0.49 -5.25 -15.18
C PRO A 209 0.18 -4.87 -13.73
N ASN A 210 1.19 -4.42 -12.98
CA ASN A 210 1.04 -4.05 -11.57
C ASN A 210 1.04 -2.53 -11.40
N LEU A 211 0.33 -1.81 -12.27
CA LEU A 211 0.19 -0.36 -12.21
C LEU A 211 -1.04 0.03 -11.40
N GLY A 212 -0.81 0.68 -10.27
CA GLY A 212 -1.83 1.21 -9.37
C GLY A 212 -1.82 2.73 -9.30
N PHE A 213 -2.90 3.29 -8.77
CA PHE A 213 -3.06 4.72 -8.52
C PHE A 213 -3.26 4.93 -7.03
N CYS A 214 -2.51 5.86 -6.43
CA CYS A 214 -2.68 6.16 -5.02
C CYS A 214 -2.30 7.61 -4.66
N GLY A 215 -2.78 8.05 -3.50
CA GLY A 215 -2.35 9.30 -2.87
C GLY A 215 -1.08 9.13 -2.03
N VAL A 216 -0.59 10.25 -1.50
CA VAL A 216 0.61 10.29 -0.64
C VAL A 216 0.44 9.46 0.65
N ALA A 217 -0.78 9.40 1.20
CA ALA A 217 -1.05 8.63 2.42
C ALA A 217 -0.70 7.14 2.26
N LYS A 218 -1.03 6.56 1.11
CA LYS A 218 -0.73 5.15 0.83
C LYS A 218 0.77 4.90 0.67
N PHE A 219 1.48 5.84 0.03
CA PHE A 219 2.92 5.77 -0.07
C PHE A 219 3.59 5.81 1.30
N VAL A 220 3.13 6.69 2.20
CA VAL A 220 3.68 6.80 3.56
C VAL A 220 3.45 5.52 4.37
N GLU A 221 2.27 4.91 4.26
CA GLU A 221 1.97 3.61 4.91
C GLU A 221 2.89 2.49 4.41
N GLU A 222 3.15 2.43 3.10
CA GLU A 222 4.03 1.44 2.51
C GLU A 222 5.50 1.71 2.79
N ALA A 223 5.90 2.98 2.90
CA ALA A 223 7.24 3.38 3.30
C ALA A 223 7.50 3.07 4.78
N ALA A 224 6.50 3.24 5.66
CA ALA A 224 6.61 2.94 7.09
C ALA A 224 6.81 1.44 7.36
N THR A 225 6.24 0.59 6.51
CA THR A 225 6.36 -0.88 6.59
C THR A 225 7.52 -1.44 5.75
N ALA A 226 8.20 -0.61 4.96
CA ALA A 226 9.35 -1.03 4.16
C ALA A 226 10.65 -0.95 4.96
N ASN A 227 11.51 -1.95 4.82
CA ASN A 227 12.84 -1.94 5.41
C ASN A 227 13.76 -0.89 4.76
N THR A 228 13.58 -0.62 3.47
CA THR A 228 14.38 0.38 2.76
C THR A 228 13.49 1.29 1.93
N THR A 229 13.61 2.60 2.14
CA THR A 229 12.94 3.63 1.34
C THR A 229 13.96 4.60 0.77
N LEU A 230 13.96 4.80 -0.56
CA LEU A 230 14.86 5.74 -1.25
C LEU A 230 14.06 6.80 -2.01
N PHE A 231 14.63 8.00 -2.12
CA PHE A 231 14.13 9.11 -2.92
C PHE A 231 15.06 9.33 -4.13
N LEU A 232 14.50 9.31 -5.35
CA LEU A 232 15.21 9.31 -6.63
C LEU A 232 14.71 10.40 -7.61
#